data_AF-A0A1I7J0M6-F1
#
_entry.id   AF-A0A1I7J0M6-F1
#
_cell.length_a   1.000
_cell.length_b   1.000
_cell.length_c   1.000
_cell.angle_alpha   90.00
_cell.angle_beta   90.00
_cell.angle_gamma   90.00
#
_symmetry.space_group_name_H-M   'P 1'
#
loop_
_entity.id
_entity.type
_entity.pdbx_description
1 polymer ?
#
loop_
_entity_poly.entity_id
_entity_poly.type
_entity_poly.pdbx_seq_one_letter_code
_entity_poly.pdbx_strand_id
1 'polypeptide(L)'
;MSTKSFKNKRFRNIGVLTVLAVYFLILVGGIVRSTGSGMGCPDWPKCFGSWVPPTDVSQLPEDYLEVYKQKRIEKNEKLAAYLDKLGFEEVSAAIFSHPNQYIETEFNVTKTWIEYINRLVGALIGIFIFLKVLYSIPYLRTDKTVFFLSLASFVMVGFQGWLGSIVVSTNLLPVVVTIHMALALVLVAMLQYVVARAYKEDIAENVDYSSKVNALLWVLAIITFGQILVGTQVREEVDLVSFMMNGAGRETWVDQLGNYFYFHRSFSIVVLALHVYIAYHLYKIMSRQITLLTHLMLVLLGAEIVIGIIMAYFAIPPVLQPLHLTFGSLLFGVQFQLIIVYHYASKRAFKPQAVVHN
;
A
#
# COMPACT_ATOMS: atom_id res chain seq x y z
N MET A 1 -32.35 -18.76 -13.86
CA MET A 1 -31.30 -18.90 -12.82
C MET A 1 -29.85 -18.69 -13.31
N SER A 2 -29.56 -18.65 -14.63
CA SER A 2 -28.17 -18.58 -15.17
C SER A 2 -27.46 -17.21 -15.03
N THR A 3 -28.18 -16.08 -15.12
CA THR A 3 -27.57 -14.73 -15.18
C THR A 3 -27.01 -14.20 -13.86
N LYS A 4 -27.49 -14.68 -12.71
CA LYS A 4 -26.92 -14.35 -11.38
C LYS A 4 -25.50 -14.90 -11.21
N SER A 5 -25.19 -16.05 -11.81
CA SER A 5 -23.87 -16.70 -11.69
C SER A 5 -22.76 -15.92 -12.41
N PHE A 6 -23.05 -15.42 -13.61
CA PHE A 6 -22.02 -14.81 -14.47
C PHE A 6 -21.57 -13.42 -14.00
N LYS A 7 -22.52 -12.54 -13.64
CA LYS A 7 -22.21 -11.19 -13.13
C LYS A 7 -21.41 -11.27 -11.82
N ASN A 8 -21.78 -12.21 -10.94
CA ASN A 8 -21.05 -12.47 -9.71
C ASN A 8 -19.65 -13.03 -10.02
N LYS A 9 -19.46 -13.97 -10.94
CA LYS A 9 -18.09 -14.45 -11.26
C LYS A 9 -17.17 -13.33 -11.79
N ARG A 10 -17.67 -12.43 -12.64
CA ARG A 10 -16.89 -11.28 -13.15
C ARG A 10 -16.49 -10.31 -12.04
N PHE A 11 -17.42 -9.95 -11.15
CA PHE A 11 -17.13 -9.09 -10.01
C PHE A 11 -16.00 -9.66 -9.13
N ARG A 12 -16.03 -10.98 -8.88
CA ARG A 12 -14.99 -11.69 -8.11
C ARG A 12 -13.64 -11.61 -8.79
N ASN A 13 -13.59 -12.05 -10.05
CA ASN A 13 -12.33 -12.21 -10.77
C ASN A 13 -11.63 -10.87 -10.95
N ILE A 14 -12.39 -9.83 -11.30
CA ILE A 14 -11.85 -8.47 -11.42
C ILE A 14 -11.41 -7.95 -10.05
N GLY A 15 -12.20 -8.18 -9.00
CA GLY A 15 -11.84 -7.77 -7.65
C GLY A 15 -10.53 -8.40 -7.16
N VAL A 16 -10.35 -9.71 -7.35
CA VAL A 16 -9.11 -10.42 -7.01
C VAL A 16 -7.95 -9.92 -7.86
N LEU A 17 -8.15 -9.78 -9.17
CA LEU A 17 -7.12 -9.24 -10.08
C LEU A 17 -6.71 -7.81 -9.68
N THR A 18 -7.66 -6.98 -9.25
CA THR A 18 -7.39 -5.61 -8.79
C THR A 18 -6.53 -5.63 -7.54
N VAL A 19 -6.86 -6.45 -6.54
CA VAL A 19 -6.06 -6.57 -5.31
C VAL A 19 -4.63 -7.03 -5.63
N LEU A 20 -4.48 -8.04 -6.49
CA LEU A 20 -3.15 -8.52 -6.92
C LEU A 20 -2.38 -7.43 -7.70
N ALA A 21 -3.05 -6.70 -8.58
CA ALA A 21 -2.46 -5.59 -9.32
C ALA A 21 -2.01 -4.45 -8.40
N VAL A 22 -2.75 -4.16 -7.32
CA VAL A 22 -2.33 -3.15 -6.33
C VAL A 22 -1.09 -3.59 -5.58
N TYR A 23 -0.96 -4.86 -5.16
CA TYR A 23 0.29 -5.36 -4.57
C TYR A 23 1.46 -5.30 -5.55
N PHE A 24 1.21 -5.63 -6.82
CA PHE A 24 2.22 -5.45 -7.86
C PHE A 24 2.62 -3.98 -8.01
N LEU A 25 1.67 -3.04 -7.96
CA LEU A 25 1.97 -1.61 -7.98
C LEU A 25 2.77 -1.17 -6.75
N ILE A 26 2.48 -1.68 -5.55
CA ILE A 26 3.28 -1.39 -4.34
C ILE A 26 4.74 -1.82 -4.55
N LEU A 27 4.98 -3.01 -5.13
CA LEU A 27 6.32 -3.47 -5.48
C LEU A 27 7.00 -2.54 -6.50
N VAL A 28 6.32 -2.21 -7.59
CA VAL A 28 6.85 -1.31 -8.63
C VAL A 28 7.14 0.07 -8.06
N GLY A 29 6.26 0.63 -7.23
CA GLY A 29 6.49 1.90 -6.53
C GLY A 29 7.68 1.86 -5.58
N GLY A 30 7.87 0.74 -4.87
CA GLY A 30 9.07 0.50 -4.08
C GLY A 30 10.35 0.51 -4.93
N ILE A 31 10.32 -0.13 -6.11
CA ILE A 31 11.44 -0.15 -7.07
C ILE A 31 11.71 1.27 -7.60
N VAL A 32 10.67 2.02 -7.95
CA VAL A 32 10.78 3.43 -8.39
C VAL A 32 11.53 4.26 -7.34
N ARG A 33 11.20 4.09 -6.06
CA ARG A 33 11.89 4.80 -4.97
C ARG A 33 13.31 4.28 -4.76
N SER A 34 13.56 2.97 -4.70
CA SER A 34 14.89 2.42 -4.41
C SER A 34 15.91 2.62 -5.54
N THR A 35 15.45 2.79 -6.78
CA THR A 35 16.29 3.13 -7.94
C THR A 35 16.50 4.63 -8.14
N GLY A 36 15.88 5.48 -7.31
CA GLY A 36 15.89 6.93 -7.48
C GLY A 36 15.17 7.38 -8.75
N SER A 37 14.20 6.60 -9.22
CA SER A 37 13.39 6.88 -10.42
C SER A 37 12.14 7.70 -10.11
N GLY A 38 11.80 7.96 -8.84
CA GLY A 38 10.57 8.67 -8.44
C GLY A 38 10.46 10.14 -8.88
N MET A 39 11.49 10.64 -9.55
CA MET A 39 11.60 11.99 -10.10
C MET A 39 11.90 11.98 -11.60
N GLY A 40 11.81 10.81 -12.25
CA GLY A 40 12.05 10.61 -13.67
C GLY A 40 11.00 11.24 -14.59
N CYS A 41 9.80 11.55 -14.10
CA CYS A 41 8.75 12.26 -14.82
C CYS A 41 8.28 13.51 -14.03
N PRO A 42 8.62 14.73 -14.47
CA PRO A 42 8.37 15.94 -13.68
C PRO A 42 6.90 16.42 -13.68
N ASP A 43 6.11 16.03 -14.66
CA ASP A 43 4.70 16.39 -14.82
C ASP A 43 3.81 15.15 -14.85
N TRP A 44 2.49 15.32 -14.70
CA TRP A 44 1.44 14.29 -14.83
C TRP A 44 0.21 14.98 -15.45
N PRO A 45 -0.56 14.35 -16.37
CA PRO A 45 -0.58 12.93 -16.78
C PRO A 45 0.41 12.57 -17.88
N LYS A 46 1.09 13.57 -18.45
CA LYS A 46 2.17 13.39 -19.40
C LYS A 46 3.50 13.18 -18.69
N CYS A 47 4.57 12.94 -19.44
CA CYS A 47 5.94 12.93 -18.94
C CYS A 47 6.81 13.73 -19.91
N PHE A 48 7.44 14.79 -19.42
CA PHE A 48 8.09 15.82 -20.23
C PHE A 48 7.14 16.42 -21.29
N GLY A 49 5.88 16.70 -20.92
CA GLY A 49 4.90 17.27 -21.84
C GLY A 49 4.39 16.33 -22.94
N SER A 50 4.88 15.08 -22.97
CA SER A 50 4.56 14.06 -23.97
C SER A 50 3.82 12.86 -23.38
N TRP A 51 2.94 12.23 -24.18
CA TRP A 51 2.25 10.99 -23.76
C TRP A 51 3.15 9.76 -23.86
N VAL A 52 4.10 9.78 -24.80
CA VAL A 52 5.19 8.79 -24.87
C VAL A 52 6.43 9.51 -24.37
N PRO A 53 7.07 9.06 -23.27
CA PRO A 53 8.25 9.73 -22.73
C PRO A 53 9.39 9.78 -23.75
N PRO A 54 10.23 10.83 -23.68
CA PRO A 54 11.39 10.93 -24.53
C PRO A 54 12.37 9.77 -24.30
N THR A 55 13.08 9.41 -25.35
CA THR A 55 14.11 8.36 -25.35
C THR A 55 15.52 8.92 -25.43
N ASP A 56 15.67 10.23 -25.63
CA ASP A 56 16.94 10.93 -25.68
C ASP A 56 16.78 12.36 -25.15
N VAL A 57 17.84 12.91 -24.56
CA VAL A 57 17.86 14.28 -24.04
C VAL A 57 17.67 15.32 -25.15
N SER A 58 18.08 15.01 -26.38
CA SER A 58 17.94 15.89 -27.54
C SER A 58 16.49 16.17 -27.93
N GLN A 59 15.54 15.41 -27.39
CA GLN A 59 14.11 15.60 -27.59
C GLN A 59 13.52 16.65 -26.63
N LEU A 60 14.31 17.12 -25.67
CA LEU A 60 13.93 18.12 -24.68
C LEU A 60 14.46 19.51 -25.06
N PRO A 61 13.70 20.59 -24.77
CA PRO A 61 14.22 21.95 -24.82
C PRO A 61 15.42 22.14 -23.87
N GLU A 62 16.34 23.04 -24.20
CA GLU A 62 17.52 23.31 -23.36
C GLU A 62 17.16 23.82 -21.95
N ASP A 63 16.02 24.51 -21.82
CA ASP A 63 15.53 25.11 -20.57
C ASP A 63 14.62 24.18 -19.75
N TYR A 64 14.51 22.89 -20.09
CA TYR A 64 13.54 21.98 -19.48
C TYR A 64 13.67 21.93 -17.95
N LEU A 65 14.89 21.90 -17.40
CA LEU A 65 15.13 21.82 -15.95
C LEU A 65 14.51 23.01 -15.23
N GLU A 66 14.75 24.24 -15.70
CA GLU A 66 14.21 25.46 -15.08
C GLU A 66 12.69 25.52 -15.21
N VAL A 67 12.15 25.15 -16.37
CA VAL A 67 10.70 25.11 -16.59
C VAL A 67 10.00 24.15 -15.61
N TYR A 68 10.55 22.95 -15.42
CA TYR A 68 9.94 21.95 -14.53
C TYR A 68 10.16 22.26 -13.05
N LYS A 69 11.31 22.83 -12.69
CA LYS A 69 11.57 23.37 -11.35
C LYS A 69 10.55 24.43 -10.98
N GLN A 70 10.31 25.41 -11.86
CA GLN A 70 9.35 26.47 -11.61
C GLN A 70 7.93 25.93 -11.45
N LYS A 71 7.50 24.99 -12.32
CA LYS A 71 6.20 24.32 -12.19
C LYS A 71 6.02 23.60 -10.85
N ARG A 72 7.10 22.96 -10.36
CA ARG A 72 7.11 22.25 -9.08
C ARG A 72 6.94 23.23 -7.91
N ILE A 73 7.70 24.32 -7.91
CA ILE A 73 7.62 25.38 -6.91
C ILE A 73 6.20 25.95 -6.84
N GLU A 74 5.64 26.36 -7.98
CA GLU A 74 4.28 26.92 -8.04
C GLU A 74 3.21 25.94 -7.54
N LYS A 75 3.36 24.64 -7.87
CA LYS A 75 2.43 23.60 -7.40
C LYS A 75 2.51 23.44 -5.88
N ASN A 76 3.72 23.48 -5.32
CA ASN A 76 3.95 23.31 -3.89
C ASN A 76 3.54 24.56 -3.09
N GLU A 77 3.74 25.77 -3.63
CA GLU A 77 3.21 27.02 -3.06
C GLU A 77 1.68 27.02 -2.97
N LYS A 78 1.00 26.57 -4.03
CA LYS A 78 -0.46 26.41 -4.02
C LYS A 78 -0.87 25.40 -2.94
N LEU A 79 -0.21 24.25 -2.87
CA LEU A 79 -0.50 23.22 -1.87
C LEU A 79 -0.31 23.74 -0.44
N ALA A 80 0.81 24.40 -0.16
CA ALA A 80 1.11 25.01 1.13
C ALA A 80 0.02 25.99 1.56
N ALA A 81 -0.39 26.91 0.67
CA ALA A 81 -1.47 27.85 0.93
C ALA A 81 -2.82 27.18 1.22
N TYR A 82 -3.10 26.01 0.62
CA TYR A 82 -4.29 25.22 0.96
C TYR A 82 -4.16 24.54 2.33
N LEU A 83 -2.99 24.00 2.66
CA LEU A 83 -2.71 23.34 3.93
C LEU A 83 -2.78 24.33 5.11
N ASP A 84 -2.22 25.53 4.94
CA ASP A 84 -2.29 26.60 5.95
C ASP A 84 -3.75 26.97 6.26
N LYS A 85 -4.59 27.10 5.23
CA LYS A 85 -6.02 27.38 5.40
C LYS A 85 -6.77 26.28 6.15
N LEU A 86 -6.27 25.06 6.11
CA LEU A 86 -6.83 23.90 6.83
C LEU A 86 -6.20 23.73 8.23
N GLY A 87 -5.25 24.58 8.63
CA GLY A 87 -4.57 24.54 9.92
C GLY A 87 -3.38 23.58 9.99
N PHE A 88 -2.81 23.16 8.85
CA PHE A 88 -1.65 22.27 8.79
C PHE A 88 -0.33 23.05 8.57
N GLU A 89 -0.08 24.05 9.40
CA GLU A 89 1.06 24.98 9.27
C GLU A 89 2.42 24.26 9.30
N GLU A 90 2.58 23.24 10.15
CA GLU A 90 3.82 22.47 10.26
C GLU A 90 4.12 21.67 8.97
N VAL A 91 3.09 21.05 8.38
CA VAL A 91 3.22 20.30 7.11
C VAL A 91 3.53 21.25 5.96
N SER A 92 2.90 22.43 5.96
CA SER A 92 3.15 23.49 4.99
C SER A 92 4.60 23.97 5.06
N ALA A 93 5.12 24.23 6.26
CA ALA A 93 6.51 24.62 6.47
C ALA A 93 7.49 23.51 6.02
N ALA A 94 7.17 22.24 6.32
CA ALA A 94 7.99 21.09 5.93
C ALA A 94 8.15 20.93 4.41
N ILE A 95 7.20 21.44 3.60
CA ILE A 95 7.30 21.41 2.13
C ILE A 95 8.50 22.23 1.64
N PHE A 96 8.89 23.31 2.33
CA PHE A 96 9.97 24.20 1.85
C PHE A 96 11.29 24.02 2.58
N SER A 97 11.30 23.35 3.73
CA SER A 97 12.50 23.22 4.56
C SER A 97 13.43 22.07 4.15
N HIS A 98 12.96 21.12 3.34
CA HIS A 98 13.73 19.92 3.03
C HIS A 98 14.87 20.21 2.01
N PRO A 99 16.13 19.77 2.28
CA PRO A 99 17.30 20.12 1.45
C PRO A 99 17.17 19.79 -0.04
N ASN A 100 16.46 18.70 -0.33
CA ASN A 100 16.32 18.19 -1.70
C ASN A 100 15.22 18.92 -2.49
N GLN A 101 14.39 19.76 -1.86
CA GLN A 101 13.19 20.30 -2.48
C GLN A 101 13.43 21.07 -3.79
N TYR A 102 14.62 21.65 -3.93
CA TYR A 102 15.01 22.46 -5.10
C TYR A 102 16.05 21.79 -6.00
N ILE A 103 16.42 20.54 -5.70
CA ILE A 103 17.36 19.76 -6.52
C ILE A 103 16.55 19.03 -7.60
N GLU A 104 16.70 19.47 -8.85
CA GLU A 104 16.15 18.75 -9.99
C GLU A 104 17.03 17.58 -10.39
N THR A 105 16.39 16.53 -10.91
CA THR A 105 17.10 15.37 -11.44
C THR A 105 17.25 15.53 -12.94
N GLU A 106 18.47 15.44 -13.44
CA GLU A 106 18.71 15.43 -14.89
C GLU A 106 17.97 14.27 -15.57
N PHE A 107 17.61 14.50 -16.83
CA PHE A 107 16.93 13.50 -17.63
C PHE A 107 17.73 12.19 -17.72
N ASN A 108 17.08 11.09 -17.40
CA ASN A 108 17.63 9.75 -17.54
C ASN A 108 16.55 8.82 -18.08
N VAL A 109 16.78 8.31 -19.29
CA VAL A 109 15.82 7.46 -20.03
C VAL A 109 15.29 6.32 -19.16
N THR A 110 16.18 5.57 -18.51
CA THR A 110 15.80 4.41 -17.70
C THR A 110 14.90 4.81 -16.52
N LYS A 111 15.29 5.85 -15.78
CA LYS A 111 14.49 6.34 -14.63
C LYS A 111 13.13 6.86 -15.06
N THR A 112 13.10 7.63 -16.15
CA THR A 112 11.87 8.17 -16.74
C THR A 112 10.89 7.07 -17.12
N TRP A 113 11.35 6.02 -17.80
CA TRP A 113 10.50 4.91 -18.21
C TRP A 113 10.04 4.03 -17.03
N ILE A 114 10.90 3.82 -16.03
CA ILE A 114 10.51 3.12 -14.78
C ILE A 114 9.35 3.85 -14.10
N GLU A 115 9.43 5.17 -13.96
CA GLU A 115 8.35 5.95 -13.35
C GLU A 115 7.08 6.00 -14.20
N TYR A 116 7.23 6.16 -15.52
CA TYR A 116 6.10 6.21 -16.44
C TYR A 116 5.31 4.89 -16.44
N ILE A 117 6.00 3.74 -16.46
CA ILE A 117 5.35 2.42 -16.37
C ILE A 117 4.59 2.29 -15.03
N ASN A 118 5.17 2.72 -13.92
CA ASN A 118 4.50 2.74 -12.62
C ASN A 118 3.18 3.55 -12.67
N ARG A 119 3.20 4.73 -13.32
CA ARG A 119 2.01 5.58 -13.50
C ARG A 119 0.96 4.92 -14.40
N LEU A 120 1.36 4.23 -15.47
CA LEU A 120 0.46 3.47 -16.34
C LEU A 120 -0.23 2.31 -15.59
N VAL A 121 0.52 1.56 -14.78
CA VAL A 121 -0.04 0.50 -13.93
C VAL A 121 -1.05 1.08 -12.94
N GLY A 122 -0.76 2.24 -12.36
CA GLY A 122 -1.70 2.99 -11.51
C GLY A 122 -3.00 3.38 -12.23
N ALA A 123 -2.89 3.92 -13.45
CA ALA A 123 -4.05 4.26 -14.27
C ALA A 123 -4.90 3.02 -14.61
N LEU A 124 -4.25 1.89 -14.94
CA LEU A 124 -4.92 0.61 -15.20
C LEU A 124 -5.70 0.09 -13.98
N ILE A 125 -5.13 0.22 -12.77
CA ILE A 125 -5.83 -0.12 -11.52
C ILE A 125 -7.06 0.77 -11.32
N GLY A 126 -6.97 2.06 -11.64
CA GLY A 126 -8.12 2.97 -11.64
C GLY A 126 -9.25 2.46 -12.54
N ILE A 127 -8.93 1.97 -13.74
CA ILE A 127 -9.89 1.36 -14.67
C ILE A 127 -10.50 0.09 -14.05
N PHE A 128 -9.69 -0.79 -13.45
CA PHE A 128 -10.22 -2.00 -12.81
C PHE A 128 -11.18 -1.71 -11.65
N ILE A 129 -10.87 -0.71 -10.83
CA ILE A 129 -11.75 -0.28 -9.73
C ILE A 129 -13.02 0.35 -10.30
N PHE A 130 -12.94 1.13 -11.37
CA PHE A 130 -14.13 1.66 -12.07
C PHE A 130 -15.03 0.54 -12.60
N LEU A 131 -14.45 -0.46 -13.28
CA LEU A 131 -15.19 -1.65 -13.73
C LEU A 131 -15.83 -2.39 -12.56
N LYS A 132 -15.18 -2.44 -11.39
CA LYS A 132 -15.75 -3.00 -10.16
C LYS A 132 -17.00 -2.24 -9.73
N VAL A 133 -17.00 -0.89 -9.79
CA VAL A 133 -18.21 -0.08 -9.52
C VAL A 133 -19.33 -0.48 -10.47
N LEU A 134 -19.07 -0.58 -11.77
CA LEU A 134 -20.08 -0.98 -12.77
C LEU A 134 -20.64 -2.38 -12.49
N TYR A 135 -19.78 -3.34 -12.17
CA TYR A 135 -20.21 -4.70 -11.83
C TYR A 135 -20.85 -4.81 -10.45
N SER A 136 -20.69 -3.80 -9.58
CA SER A 136 -21.37 -3.72 -8.29
C SER A 136 -22.81 -3.22 -8.38
N ILE A 137 -23.24 -2.61 -9.50
CA ILE A 137 -24.61 -2.06 -9.69
C ILE A 137 -25.72 -3.06 -9.34
N PRO A 138 -25.67 -4.35 -9.73
CA PRO A 138 -26.70 -5.33 -9.34
C PRO A 138 -26.85 -5.49 -7.82
N TYR A 139 -25.79 -5.24 -7.04
CA TYR A 139 -25.81 -5.33 -5.59
C TYR A 139 -26.61 -4.20 -4.93
N LEU A 140 -26.97 -3.12 -5.64
CA LEU A 140 -27.90 -2.10 -5.12
C LEU A 140 -29.26 -2.67 -4.68
N ARG A 141 -29.66 -3.81 -5.24
CA ARG A 141 -30.91 -4.50 -4.89
C ARG A 141 -30.75 -5.53 -3.78
N THR A 142 -29.55 -6.04 -3.52
CA THR A 142 -29.31 -7.15 -2.59
C THR A 142 -28.46 -6.77 -1.37
N ASP A 143 -27.37 -6.03 -1.58
CA ASP A 143 -26.48 -5.54 -0.51
C ASP A 143 -25.85 -4.22 -0.96
N LYS A 144 -26.56 -3.11 -0.70
CA LYS A 144 -26.16 -1.75 -1.14
C LYS A 144 -24.76 -1.36 -0.69
N THR A 145 -24.28 -1.91 0.44
CA THR A 145 -22.95 -1.60 0.95
C THR A 145 -21.85 -2.07 -0.01
N VAL A 146 -22.04 -3.16 -0.77
CA VAL A 146 -21.06 -3.60 -1.78
C VAL A 146 -20.88 -2.54 -2.87
N PHE A 147 -21.97 -1.91 -3.30
CA PHE A 147 -21.93 -0.82 -4.27
C PHE A 147 -21.23 0.42 -3.69
N PHE A 148 -21.68 0.90 -2.52
CA PHE A 148 -21.12 2.12 -1.93
C PHE A 148 -19.66 1.98 -1.54
N LEU A 149 -19.22 0.81 -1.08
CA LEU A 149 -17.80 0.57 -0.82
C LEU A 149 -16.97 0.46 -2.11
N SER A 150 -17.53 -0.08 -3.19
CA SER A 150 -16.87 -0.07 -4.51
C SER A 150 -16.72 1.37 -5.01
N LEU A 151 -17.75 2.20 -4.86
CA LEU A 151 -17.72 3.62 -5.21
C LEU A 151 -16.73 4.39 -4.33
N ALA A 152 -16.72 4.15 -3.02
CA ALA A 152 -15.76 4.76 -2.10
C ALA A 152 -14.32 4.36 -2.45
N SER A 153 -14.08 3.10 -2.81
CA SER A 153 -12.77 2.63 -3.30
C SER A 153 -12.35 3.36 -4.58
N PHE A 154 -13.30 3.66 -5.48
CA PHE A 154 -13.04 4.41 -6.71
C PHE A 154 -12.68 5.88 -6.44
N VAL A 155 -13.41 6.54 -5.52
CA VAL A 155 -13.05 7.90 -5.09
C VAL A 155 -11.68 7.90 -4.41
N MET A 156 -11.42 6.91 -3.57
CA MET A 156 -10.15 6.78 -2.84
C MET A 156 -8.96 6.52 -3.77
N VAL A 157 -9.11 5.74 -4.85
CA VAL A 157 -8.00 5.59 -5.82
C VAL A 157 -7.74 6.89 -6.59
N GLY A 158 -8.77 7.70 -6.86
CA GLY A 158 -8.61 9.04 -7.41
C GLY A 158 -7.82 9.96 -6.49
N PHE A 159 -8.16 9.95 -5.19
CA PHE A 159 -7.40 10.66 -4.16
C PHE A 159 -5.96 10.15 -4.06
N GLN A 160 -5.74 8.84 -4.17
CA GLN A 160 -4.40 8.25 -4.19
C GLN A 160 -3.57 8.71 -5.39
N GLY A 161 -4.16 8.77 -6.59
CA GLY A 161 -3.48 9.30 -7.76
C GLY A 161 -3.08 10.77 -7.61
N TRP A 162 -3.98 11.58 -7.04
CA TRP A 162 -3.68 12.97 -6.69
C TRP A 162 -2.54 13.08 -5.67
N LEU A 163 -2.61 12.31 -4.58
CA LEU A 163 -1.59 12.28 -3.54
C LEU A 163 -0.24 11.79 -4.08
N GLY A 164 -0.23 10.81 -4.98
CA GLY A 164 0.98 10.36 -5.68
C GLY A 164 1.62 11.47 -6.53
N SER A 165 0.80 12.34 -7.15
CA SER A 165 1.33 13.52 -7.85
C SER A 165 1.97 14.55 -6.91
N ILE A 166 1.51 14.60 -5.65
CA ILE A 166 2.08 15.45 -4.60
C ILE A 166 3.41 14.86 -4.14
N VAL A 167 3.47 13.55 -3.91
CA VAL A 167 4.72 12.84 -3.57
C VAL A 167 5.84 13.22 -4.54
N VAL A 168 5.56 13.24 -5.84
CA VAL A 168 6.55 13.65 -6.86
C VAL A 168 6.86 15.14 -6.75
N SER A 169 5.85 16.02 -6.63
CA SER A 169 6.12 17.46 -6.60
C SER A 169 6.87 17.91 -5.35
N THR A 170 6.65 17.27 -4.20
CA THR A 170 7.36 17.56 -2.94
C THR A 170 8.69 16.81 -2.83
N ASN A 171 9.30 16.41 -3.95
CA ASN A 171 10.54 15.63 -4.03
C ASN A 171 10.63 14.50 -3.00
N LEU A 172 9.59 13.65 -2.98
CA LEU A 172 9.49 12.47 -2.10
C LEU A 172 9.47 12.80 -0.59
N LEU A 173 8.94 13.98 -0.21
CA LEU A 173 8.78 14.39 1.19
C LEU A 173 8.25 13.23 2.06
N PRO A 174 8.98 12.79 3.10
CA PRO A 174 8.73 11.50 3.73
C PRO A 174 7.35 11.34 4.38
N VAL A 175 6.82 12.41 4.97
CA VAL A 175 5.46 12.43 5.54
C VAL A 175 4.42 12.17 4.45
N VAL A 176 4.55 12.79 3.28
CA VAL A 176 3.62 12.60 2.16
C VAL A 176 3.71 11.16 1.64
N VAL A 177 4.92 10.61 1.51
CA VAL A 177 5.09 9.21 1.07
C VAL A 177 4.49 8.24 2.09
N THR A 178 4.66 8.50 3.38
CA THR A 178 4.09 7.67 4.45
C THR A 178 2.57 7.70 4.42
N ILE A 179 1.95 8.87 4.26
CA ILE A 179 0.49 9.00 4.12
C ILE A 179 0.00 8.29 2.86
N HIS A 180 0.71 8.44 1.74
CA HIS A 180 0.39 7.76 0.47
C HIS A 180 0.38 6.24 0.65
N MET A 181 1.41 5.68 1.28
CA MET A 181 1.51 4.24 1.57
C MET A 181 0.42 3.77 2.54
N ALA A 182 0.20 4.50 3.64
CA ALA A 182 -0.81 4.18 4.65
C ALA A 182 -2.22 4.07 4.03
N LEU A 183 -2.59 5.06 3.23
CA LEU A 183 -3.86 5.06 2.51
C LEU A 183 -3.91 3.95 1.45
N ALA A 184 -2.78 3.50 0.90
CA ALA A 184 -2.76 2.44 -0.11
C ALA A 184 -3.12 1.10 0.56
N LEU A 185 -2.61 0.84 1.76
CA LEU A 185 -2.98 -0.32 2.56
C LEU A 185 -4.46 -0.29 2.97
N VAL A 186 -5.00 0.88 3.32
CA VAL A 186 -6.44 1.04 3.61
C VAL A 186 -7.27 0.76 2.35
N LEU A 187 -6.86 1.24 1.18
CA LEU A 187 -7.53 0.94 -0.09
C LEU A 187 -7.51 -0.57 -0.38
N VAL A 188 -6.39 -1.25 -0.18
CA VAL A 188 -6.29 -2.71 -0.33
C VAL A 188 -7.26 -3.43 0.61
N ALA A 189 -7.30 -3.04 1.89
CA ALA A 189 -8.22 -3.60 2.87
C ALA A 189 -9.69 -3.40 2.44
N MET A 190 -10.05 -2.19 2.00
CA MET A 190 -11.39 -1.92 1.45
C MET A 190 -11.71 -2.80 0.24
N LEU A 191 -10.78 -2.94 -0.70
CA LEU A 191 -10.97 -3.76 -1.89
C LEU A 191 -11.17 -5.24 -1.56
N GLN A 192 -10.37 -5.79 -0.64
CA GLN A 192 -10.51 -7.14 -0.11
C GLN A 192 -11.86 -7.35 0.58
N TYR A 193 -12.26 -6.45 1.47
CA TYR A 193 -13.53 -6.53 2.18
C TYR A 193 -14.73 -6.51 1.24
N VAL A 194 -14.71 -5.65 0.23
CA VAL A 194 -15.78 -5.59 -0.79
C VAL A 194 -15.92 -6.91 -1.54
N VAL A 195 -14.80 -7.54 -1.92
CA VAL A 195 -14.82 -8.84 -2.58
C VAL A 195 -15.39 -9.88 -1.61
N ALA A 196 -14.84 -9.98 -0.40
CA ALA A 196 -15.28 -10.97 0.58
C ALA A 196 -16.77 -10.83 0.95
N ARG A 197 -17.28 -9.60 1.14
CA ARG A 197 -18.70 -9.35 1.45
C ARG A 197 -19.63 -9.84 0.34
N ALA A 198 -19.21 -9.70 -0.92
CA ALA A 198 -19.99 -10.16 -2.07
C ALA A 198 -20.09 -11.70 -2.16
N TYR A 199 -19.15 -12.44 -1.54
CA TYR A 199 -19.13 -13.91 -1.47
C TYR A 199 -19.17 -14.43 -0.04
N LYS A 200 -19.79 -13.68 0.88
CA LYS A 200 -19.87 -14.07 2.30
C LYS A 200 -20.48 -15.45 2.52
N GLU A 201 -21.39 -15.89 1.64
CA GLU A 201 -22.02 -17.21 1.70
C GLU A 201 -21.04 -18.35 1.34
N ASP A 202 -20.05 -18.08 0.49
CA ASP A 202 -19.00 -19.06 0.12
C ASP A 202 -17.96 -19.21 1.24
N ILE A 203 -17.85 -18.22 2.12
CA ILE A 203 -16.93 -18.18 3.28
C ILE A 203 -17.60 -18.73 4.55
N ALA A 204 -18.94 -18.78 4.57
CA ALA A 204 -19.69 -19.15 5.76
C ALA A 204 -19.46 -20.63 6.14
N GLU A 205 -18.85 -20.84 7.31
CA GLU A 205 -18.62 -22.14 7.94
C GLU A 205 -19.37 -22.20 9.29
N ASN A 206 -19.23 -23.30 10.05
CA ASN A 206 -19.76 -23.41 11.42
C ASN A 206 -18.60 -23.29 12.40
N VAL A 207 -18.04 -22.08 12.52
CA VAL A 207 -16.96 -21.78 13.47
C VAL A 207 -17.54 -21.11 14.71
N ASP A 208 -17.12 -21.56 15.89
CA ASP A 208 -17.50 -20.93 17.16
C ASP A 208 -16.82 -19.57 17.33
N TYR A 209 -17.64 -18.53 17.48
CA TYR A 209 -17.13 -17.18 17.64
C TYR A 209 -16.52 -16.96 19.03
N SER A 210 -15.24 -16.57 19.06
CA SER A 210 -14.58 -16.02 20.23
C SER A 210 -14.28 -14.53 20.06
N SER A 211 -14.89 -13.69 20.91
CA SER A 211 -14.62 -12.24 20.97
C SER A 211 -13.16 -11.93 21.27
N LYS A 212 -12.50 -12.78 22.09
CA LYS A 212 -11.09 -12.64 22.42
C LYS A 212 -10.21 -12.81 21.18
N VAL A 213 -10.45 -13.86 20.38
CA VAL A 213 -9.70 -14.10 19.13
C VAL A 213 -9.95 -12.97 18.13
N ASN A 214 -11.20 -12.51 17.98
CA ASN A 214 -11.52 -11.37 17.12
C ASN A 214 -10.76 -10.10 17.52
N ALA A 215 -10.77 -9.77 18.82
CA ALA A 215 -10.06 -8.60 19.34
C ALA A 215 -8.55 -8.71 19.11
N LEU A 216 -7.96 -9.89 19.36
CA LEU A 216 -6.55 -10.15 19.12
C LEU A 216 -6.16 -9.98 17.65
N LEU A 217 -7.00 -10.44 16.70
CA LEU A 217 -6.74 -10.25 15.27
C LEU A 217 -6.70 -8.77 14.89
N TRP A 218 -7.64 -7.96 15.40
CA TRP A 218 -7.65 -6.51 15.15
C TRP A 218 -6.45 -5.81 15.79
N VAL A 219 -6.12 -6.15 17.04
CA VAL A 219 -4.94 -5.61 17.73
C VAL A 219 -3.67 -5.94 16.93
N LEU A 220 -3.52 -7.18 16.46
CA LEU A 220 -2.39 -7.59 15.63
C LEU A 220 -2.31 -6.80 14.32
N ALA A 221 -3.44 -6.61 13.63
CA ALA A 221 -3.48 -5.85 12.39
C ALA A 221 -3.09 -4.38 12.60
N ILE A 222 -3.55 -3.75 13.69
CA ILE A 222 -3.19 -2.37 14.06
C ILE A 222 -1.71 -2.27 14.40
N ILE A 223 -1.19 -3.20 15.19
CA ILE A 223 0.24 -3.26 15.54
C ILE A 223 1.11 -3.44 14.30
N THR A 224 0.71 -4.33 13.39
CA THR A 224 1.44 -4.59 12.13
C THR A 224 1.38 -3.37 11.21
N PHE A 225 0.23 -2.71 11.10
CA PHE A 225 0.10 -1.45 10.37
C PHE A 225 1.05 -0.38 10.94
N GLY A 226 1.06 -0.20 12.27
CA GLY A 226 2.00 0.71 12.94
C GLY A 226 3.46 0.37 12.66
N GLN A 227 3.81 -0.93 12.69
CA GLN A 227 5.16 -1.39 12.37
C GLN A 227 5.58 -1.06 10.93
N ILE A 228 4.65 -1.14 9.97
CA ILE A 228 4.90 -0.72 8.58
C ILE A 228 5.16 0.80 8.52
N LEU A 229 4.39 1.61 9.25
CA LEU A 229 4.62 3.07 9.32
C LEU A 229 5.98 3.41 9.94
N VAL A 230 6.39 2.73 11.01
CA VAL A 230 7.74 2.90 11.56
C VAL A 230 8.78 2.48 10.50
N GLY A 231 8.53 1.40 9.76
CA GLY A 231 9.39 0.96 8.66
C GLY A 231 9.58 2.03 7.57
N THR A 232 8.55 2.84 7.27
CA THR A 232 8.72 3.96 6.32
C THR A 232 9.58 5.09 6.87
N GLN A 233 9.63 5.29 8.19
CA GLN A 233 10.56 6.23 8.84
C GLN A 233 12.01 5.71 8.78
N VAL A 234 12.23 4.41 8.99
CA VAL A 234 13.56 3.80 8.78
C VAL A 234 14.01 3.98 7.33
N ARG A 235 13.09 3.84 6.36
CA ARG A 235 13.40 4.05 4.94
C ARG A 235 13.84 5.49 4.67
N GLU A 236 13.23 6.47 5.33
CA GLU A 236 13.61 7.88 5.27
C GLU A 236 15.02 8.12 5.83
N GLU A 237 15.35 7.57 7.01
CA GLU A 237 16.70 7.66 7.57
C GLU A 237 17.74 7.10 6.59
N VAL A 238 17.45 5.96 5.95
CA VAL A 238 18.31 5.37 4.92
C VAL A 238 18.48 6.30 3.70
N ASP A 239 17.41 6.97 3.26
CA ASP A 239 17.48 7.92 2.14
C ASP A 239 18.34 9.15 2.51
N LEU A 240 18.23 9.66 3.74
CA LEU A 240 19.04 10.78 4.23
C LEU A 240 20.53 10.40 4.33
N VAL A 241 20.85 9.22 4.88
CA VAL A 241 22.22 8.71 4.95
C VAL A 241 22.80 8.50 3.54
N SER A 242 22.03 7.89 2.64
CA SER A 242 22.42 7.72 1.24
C SER A 242 22.73 9.06 0.57
N PHE A 243 21.96 10.10 0.87
CA PHE A 243 22.17 11.44 0.33
C PHE A 243 23.44 12.08 0.89
N MET A 244 23.63 12.08 2.22
CA MET A 244 24.82 12.65 2.88
C MET A 244 26.12 11.98 2.44
N MET A 245 26.08 10.69 2.13
CA MET A 245 27.24 9.90 1.71
C MET A 245 27.40 9.82 0.19
N ASN A 246 26.59 10.53 -0.59
CA ASN A 246 26.58 10.47 -2.06
C ASN A 246 26.50 9.02 -2.61
N GLY A 247 25.74 8.15 -1.92
CA GLY A 247 25.58 6.74 -2.28
C GLY A 247 26.76 5.82 -1.93
N ALA A 248 27.87 6.36 -1.40
CA ALA A 248 29.06 5.58 -1.03
C ALA A 248 28.96 4.97 0.37
N GLY A 249 29.84 4.00 0.67
CA GLY A 249 30.01 3.43 2.01
C GLY A 249 28.77 2.73 2.57
N ARG A 250 28.04 1.95 1.77
CA ARG A 250 26.77 1.31 2.18
C ARG A 250 26.92 0.43 3.42
N GLU A 251 28.10 -0.15 3.62
CA GLU A 251 28.46 -0.97 4.77
C GLU A 251 28.37 -0.21 6.10
N THR A 252 28.54 1.11 6.11
CA THR A 252 28.47 1.92 7.33
C THR A 252 27.10 2.59 7.52
N TRP A 253 26.14 2.40 6.61
CA TRP A 253 24.87 3.12 6.66
C TRP A 253 24.04 2.75 7.88
N VAL A 254 24.03 1.46 8.24
CA VAL A 254 23.26 0.96 9.39
C VAL A 254 23.73 1.60 10.69
N ASP A 255 25.02 1.90 10.80
CA ASP A 255 25.61 2.54 11.99
C ASP A 255 25.19 4.01 12.16
N GLN A 256 24.69 4.64 11.09
CA GLN A 256 24.20 6.02 11.09
C GLN A 256 22.67 6.11 11.31
N LEU A 257 21.97 4.97 11.39
CA LEU A 257 20.52 4.96 11.59
C LEU A 257 20.15 5.28 13.04
N GLY A 258 18.99 5.92 13.21
CA GLY A 258 18.52 6.46 14.47
C GLY A 258 17.65 5.49 15.26
N ASN A 259 16.90 6.07 16.20
CA ASN A 259 16.02 5.32 17.10
C ASN A 259 14.89 4.59 16.37
N TYR A 260 14.42 5.09 15.22
CA TYR A 260 13.39 4.43 14.44
C TYR A 260 13.85 3.04 13.97
N PHE A 261 15.09 2.90 13.53
CA PHE A 261 15.66 1.61 13.14
C PHE A 261 15.69 0.62 14.31
N TYR A 262 16.23 1.02 15.46
CA TYR A 262 16.33 0.15 16.63
C TYR A 262 14.95 -0.23 17.19
N PHE A 263 14.00 0.71 17.19
CA PHE A 263 12.62 0.45 17.58
C PHE A 263 11.97 -0.54 16.60
N HIS A 264 12.01 -0.26 15.29
CA HIS A 264 11.47 -1.16 14.27
C HIS A 264 12.04 -2.58 14.40
N ARG A 265 13.37 -2.70 14.51
CA ARG A 265 14.06 -3.99 14.65
C ARG A 265 13.63 -4.74 15.92
N SER A 266 13.66 -4.08 17.07
CA SER A 266 13.42 -4.74 18.36
C SER A 266 11.94 -5.03 18.59
N PHE A 267 11.06 -4.12 18.18
CA PHE A 267 9.61 -4.30 18.26
C PHE A 267 9.10 -5.43 17.37
N SER A 268 9.83 -5.78 16.29
CA SER A 268 9.51 -6.93 15.45
C SER A 268 9.45 -8.26 16.23
N ILE A 269 10.15 -8.39 17.35
CA ILE A 269 10.09 -9.57 18.24
C ILE A 269 8.72 -9.65 18.93
N VAL A 270 8.18 -8.52 19.37
CA VAL A 270 6.83 -8.44 19.95
C VAL A 270 5.79 -8.79 18.89
N VAL A 271 5.96 -8.24 17.68
CA VAL A 271 5.13 -8.56 16.52
C VAL A 271 5.15 -10.07 16.25
N LEU A 272 6.34 -10.69 16.21
CA LEU A 272 6.49 -12.14 16.04
C LEU A 272 5.78 -12.94 17.13
N ALA A 273 6.00 -12.60 18.40
CA ALA A 273 5.38 -13.29 19.53
C ALA A 273 3.84 -13.24 19.45
N LEU A 274 3.27 -12.07 19.11
CA LEU A 274 1.83 -11.92 18.93
C LEU A 274 1.29 -12.74 17.76
N HIS A 275 2.02 -12.80 16.63
CA HIS A 275 1.65 -13.65 15.49
C HIS A 275 1.61 -15.13 15.87
N VAL A 276 2.65 -15.63 16.56
CA VAL A 276 2.72 -17.03 17.01
C VAL A 276 1.61 -17.34 18.00
N TYR A 277 1.36 -16.44 18.96
CA TYR A 277 0.29 -16.60 19.94
C TYR A 277 -1.10 -16.66 19.30
N ILE A 278 -1.37 -15.78 18.32
CA ILE A 278 -2.64 -15.79 17.58
C ILE A 278 -2.75 -17.03 16.69
N ALA A 279 -1.67 -17.42 16.01
CA ALA A 279 -1.64 -18.63 15.19
C ALA A 279 -1.98 -19.88 16.02
N TYR A 280 -1.46 -19.99 17.25
CA TYR A 280 -1.82 -21.07 18.17
C TYR A 280 -3.33 -21.16 18.43
N HIS A 281 -4.02 -20.03 18.61
CA HIS A 281 -5.48 -20.02 18.77
C HIS A 281 -6.21 -20.31 17.45
N LEU A 282 -5.72 -19.80 16.32
CA LEU A 282 -6.33 -20.04 15.01
C LEU A 282 -6.22 -21.51 14.56
N TYR A 283 -5.11 -22.20 14.89
CA TYR A 283 -4.94 -23.63 14.57
C TYR A 283 -5.89 -24.55 15.33
N LYS A 284 -6.50 -24.09 16.43
CA LYS A 284 -7.53 -24.84 17.14
C LYS A 284 -8.89 -24.76 16.46
N ILE A 285 -9.06 -23.85 15.50
CA ILE A 285 -10.30 -23.69 14.76
C ILE A 285 -10.31 -24.72 13.63
N MET A 286 -11.36 -25.54 13.57
CA MET A 286 -11.54 -26.57 12.53
C MET A 286 -11.98 -25.96 11.18
N SER A 287 -11.15 -25.10 10.60
CA SER A 287 -11.38 -24.46 9.30
C SER A 287 -10.15 -24.54 8.41
N ARG A 288 -10.32 -25.13 7.22
CA ARG A 288 -9.24 -25.24 6.22
C ARG A 288 -8.78 -23.86 5.73
N GLN A 289 -9.72 -22.94 5.52
CA GLN A 289 -9.40 -21.60 5.00
C GLN A 289 -8.63 -20.77 6.03
N ILE A 290 -9.06 -20.78 7.30
CA ILE A 290 -8.34 -20.10 8.39
C ILE A 290 -6.94 -20.70 8.57
N THR A 291 -6.83 -22.03 8.54
CA THR A 291 -5.54 -22.73 8.65
C THR A 291 -4.59 -22.34 7.52
N LEU A 292 -5.06 -22.30 6.28
CA LEU A 292 -4.24 -21.92 5.12
C LEU A 292 -3.75 -20.47 5.22
N LEU A 293 -4.64 -19.54 5.56
CA LEU A 293 -4.28 -18.14 5.72
C LEU A 293 -3.33 -17.92 6.90
N THR A 294 -3.47 -18.71 7.98
CA THR A 294 -2.56 -18.68 9.13
C THR A 294 -1.16 -19.15 8.73
N HIS A 295 -1.04 -20.23 7.95
CA HIS A 295 0.25 -20.67 7.41
C HIS A 295 0.88 -19.60 6.51
N LEU A 296 0.10 -19.03 5.59
CA LEU A 296 0.58 -17.96 4.71
C LEU A 296 1.06 -16.75 5.51
N MET A 297 0.32 -16.35 6.55
CA MET A 297 0.71 -15.27 7.46
C MET A 297 2.07 -15.55 8.12
N LEU A 298 2.29 -16.76 8.64
CA LEU A 298 3.56 -17.13 9.27
C LEU A 298 4.72 -17.23 8.26
N VAL A 299 4.47 -17.73 7.05
CA VAL A 299 5.48 -17.76 5.97
C VAL A 299 5.89 -16.34 5.56
N LEU A 300 4.93 -15.44 5.37
CA LEU A 300 5.21 -14.04 5.04
C LEU A 300 5.96 -13.34 6.16
N LEU A 301 5.57 -13.55 7.42
CA LEU A 301 6.29 -13.03 8.58
C LEU A 301 7.73 -13.53 8.65
N GLY A 302 7.94 -14.84 8.44
CA GLY A 302 9.29 -15.42 8.42
C GLY A 302 10.15 -14.83 7.31
N ALA A 303 9.60 -14.71 6.10
CA ALA A 303 10.29 -14.06 4.98
C ALA A 303 10.61 -12.58 5.29
N GLU A 304 9.67 -11.84 5.89
CA GLU A 304 9.86 -10.44 6.24
C GLU A 304 10.98 -10.24 7.27
N ILE A 305 11.04 -11.09 8.29
CA ILE A 305 12.12 -11.08 9.29
C ILE A 305 13.46 -11.42 8.64
N VAL A 306 13.51 -12.44 7.79
CA VAL A 306 14.75 -12.82 7.08
C VAL A 306 15.23 -11.68 6.18
N ILE A 307 14.34 -11.06 5.40
CA ILE A 307 14.68 -9.91 4.55
C ILE A 307 15.20 -8.75 5.41
N GLY A 308 14.53 -8.43 6.53
CA GLY A 308 14.95 -7.39 7.47
C GLY A 308 16.33 -7.65 8.08
N ILE A 309 16.61 -8.89 8.49
CA ILE A 309 17.93 -9.31 8.99
C ILE A 309 18.98 -9.14 7.90
N ILE A 310 18.73 -9.63 6.68
CA ILE A 310 19.70 -9.49 5.59
C ILE A 310 19.98 -8.02 5.31
N MET A 311 18.97 -7.15 5.28
CA MET A 311 19.19 -5.71 5.10
C MET A 311 20.03 -5.09 6.22
N ALA A 312 19.82 -5.50 7.47
CA ALA A 312 20.55 -4.98 8.62
C ALA A 312 22.03 -5.42 8.65
N TYR A 313 22.37 -6.60 8.10
CA TYR A 313 23.74 -7.14 8.15
C TYR A 313 24.51 -7.07 6.82
N PHE A 314 23.84 -6.88 5.69
CA PHE A 314 24.44 -6.90 4.35
C PHE A 314 24.27 -5.56 3.61
N ALA A 315 24.54 -4.44 4.29
CA ALA A 315 24.61 -3.10 3.68
C ALA A 315 23.33 -2.65 2.94
N ILE A 316 22.16 -3.04 3.47
CA ILE A 316 20.83 -2.66 2.98
C ILE A 316 20.71 -2.82 1.44
N PRO A 317 20.74 -4.05 0.89
CA PRO A 317 20.75 -4.26 -0.56
C PRO A 317 19.54 -3.58 -1.23
N PRO A 318 19.74 -2.81 -2.33
CA PRO A 318 18.67 -2.01 -2.95
C PRO A 318 17.42 -2.80 -3.36
N VAL A 319 17.61 -4.07 -3.74
CA VAL A 319 16.52 -4.98 -4.16
C VAL A 319 15.69 -5.47 -2.98
N LEU A 320 16.27 -5.58 -1.79
CA LEU A 320 15.56 -6.10 -0.61
C LEU A 320 14.62 -5.08 0.00
N GLN A 321 14.88 -3.78 -0.16
CA GLN A 321 14.03 -2.71 0.36
C GLN A 321 12.60 -2.75 -0.21
N PRO A 322 12.37 -2.79 -1.54
CA PRO A 322 11.01 -2.91 -2.08
C PRO A 322 10.38 -4.27 -1.79
N LEU A 323 11.18 -5.33 -1.67
CA LEU A 323 10.68 -6.65 -1.27
C LEU A 323 10.16 -6.63 0.17
N HIS A 324 10.92 -6.07 1.12
CA HIS A 324 10.48 -5.92 2.51
C HIS A 324 9.15 -5.18 2.59
N LEU A 325 9.05 -3.99 1.98
CA LEU A 325 7.79 -3.23 1.95
C LEU A 325 6.62 -4.04 1.36
N THR A 326 6.87 -4.80 0.29
CA THR A 326 5.84 -5.61 -0.37
C THR A 326 5.40 -6.77 0.50
N PHE A 327 6.33 -7.48 1.13
CA PHE A 327 6.05 -8.63 1.99
C PHE A 327 5.34 -8.19 3.28
N GLY A 328 5.76 -7.09 3.92
CA GLY A 328 5.03 -6.46 5.02
C GLY A 328 3.61 -6.05 4.63
N SER A 329 3.41 -5.49 3.43
CA SER A 329 2.09 -5.13 2.92
C SER A 329 1.20 -6.35 2.64
N LEU A 330 1.77 -7.43 2.11
CA LEU A 330 1.08 -8.71 1.90
C LEU A 330 0.70 -9.34 3.25
N LEU A 331 1.60 -9.32 4.23
CA LEU A 331 1.34 -9.81 5.59
C LEU A 331 0.13 -9.09 6.20
N PHE A 332 0.10 -7.76 6.15
CA PHE A 332 -1.04 -6.96 6.60
C PHE A 332 -2.34 -7.34 5.85
N GLY A 333 -2.25 -7.55 4.54
CA GLY A 333 -3.36 -8.03 3.73
C GLY A 333 -3.91 -9.39 4.16
N VAL A 334 -3.03 -10.34 4.45
CA VAL A 334 -3.43 -11.69 4.90
C VAL A 334 -4.05 -11.63 6.29
N GLN A 335 -3.52 -10.81 7.20
CA GLN A 335 -4.14 -10.56 8.51
C GLN A 335 -5.53 -9.97 8.38
N PHE A 336 -5.71 -8.98 7.51
CA PHE A 336 -7.02 -8.39 7.26
C PHE A 336 -7.99 -9.41 6.63
N GLN A 337 -7.50 -10.23 5.71
CA GLN A 337 -8.28 -11.33 5.15
C GLN A 337 -8.67 -12.37 6.21
N LEU A 338 -7.79 -12.68 7.18
CA LEU A 338 -8.08 -13.55 8.32
C LEU A 338 -9.21 -12.97 9.19
N ILE A 339 -9.18 -11.68 9.50
CA ILE A 339 -10.26 -10.98 10.23
C ILE A 339 -11.59 -11.16 9.50
N ILE A 340 -11.62 -10.92 8.18
CA ILE A 340 -12.84 -11.02 7.39
C ILE A 340 -13.36 -12.45 7.34
N VAL A 341 -12.49 -13.41 7.05
CA VAL A 341 -12.84 -14.84 6.95
C VAL A 341 -13.34 -15.35 8.29
N TYR A 342 -12.62 -15.08 9.38
CA TYR A 342 -13.05 -15.46 10.72
C TYR A 342 -14.42 -14.88 11.09
N HIS A 343 -14.66 -13.60 10.77
CA HIS A 343 -15.96 -12.97 11.01
C HIS A 343 -17.12 -13.64 10.24
N TYR A 344 -16.94 -13.92 8.94
CA TYR A 344 -18.00 -14.54 8.14
C TYR A 344 -18.15 -16.05 8.41
N ALA A 345 -17.06 -16.75 8.70
CA ALA A 345 -17.07 -18.15 9.12
C ALA A 345 -17.79 -18.33 10.46
N SER A 346 -17.77 -17.33 11.34
CA SER A 346 -18.46 -17.36 12.62
C SER A 346 -19.94 -16.94 12.55
N LYS A 347 -20.40 -16.42 11.40
CA LYS A 347 -21.72 -15.77 11.29
C LYS A 347 -22.90 -16.73 11.20
N ARG A 348 -22.71 -17.98 10.77
CA ARG A 348 -23.79 -19.00 10.79
C ARG A 348 -24.14 -19.45 12.20
N ALA A 349 -23.19 -19.39 13.15
CA ALA A 349 -23.45 -19.64 14.57
C ALA A 349 -24.41 -18.62 15.20
N PHE A 350 -24.60 -17.44 14.59
CA PHE A 350 -25.49 -16.38 15.07
C PHE A 350 -26.94 -16.47 14.58
N LYS A 351 -27.29 -17.41 13.68
CA LYS A 351 -28.70 -17.70 13.39
C LYS A 351 -29.16 -18.80 14.36
N PRO A 352 -29.95 -18.50 15.42
CA PRO A 352 -30.63 -19.57 16.13
C PRO A 352 -31.45 -20.34 15.09
N GLN A 353 -31.35 -21.67 15.12
CA GLN A 353 -32.20 -22.53 14.31
C GLN A 353 -33.64 -22.06 14.54
N ALA A 354 -34.34 -21.65 13.47
CA ALA A 354 -35.75 -21.35 13.57
C ALA A 354 -36.42 -22.62 14.09
N VAL A 355 -36.94 -22.55 15.31
CA VAL A 355 -37.73 -23.62 15.91
C VAL A 355 -38.90 -23.83 14.95
N VAL A 356 -38.89 -24.95 14.25
CA VAL A 356 -40.02 -25.42 13.47
C VAL A 356 -41.10 -25.80 14.48
N HIS A 357 -41.98 -24.86 14.80
CA HIS A 357 -43.25 -25.20 15.44
C HIS A 357 -44.14 -25.77 14.35
N ASN A 358 -44.29 -27.10 14.37
CA ASN A 358 -45.32 -27.83 13.63
C ASN A 358 -46.71 -27.50 14.16
#